data_AF-A0A165EL73-F1
#
_entry.id   AF-A0A165EL73-F1
#
_cell.length_a   1.000
_cell.length_b   1.000
_cell.length_c   1.000
_cell.angle_alpha   90.00
_cell.angle_beta   90.00
_cell.angle_gamma   90.00
#
_symmetry.space_group_name_H-M   'P 1'
#
loop_
_entity.id
_entity.type
_entity.pdbx_description
1 polymer ?
#
loop_
_entity_poly.entity_id
_entity_poly.type
_entity_poly.pdbx_seq_one_letter_code
_entity_poly.pdbx_strand_id
1 'polypeptide(L)'
;MLRRLRHCHSNSLVAEEIRVGCDLMNLFFLIDEYTDRQPREVVQTTCDIVLDALNNPEKPRPEGEILVGPVAQLFWQNAIKHSTPEARRFFMKTFSLYLDSVIVQADNRDKNYVRTIQEYIDMRRDNIGLRPSIFIGTTSGKTPRTTMLFWVPVATRECVCGELVLAGSDMVSFNKEQASDDAECNIVTVIMQNLRTDYLGAIEWIVREHKRLQRVFLELAASLPQRLRDDGVEVTPRTEEQLGLYIEHMAQWPRANKQWSFESGRYFGDKGLEIQETRLVRKLPKRASDDNKLGLPQANVIITIPTVEVG
;
A
#
# COMPACT_ATOMS: atom_id res chain seq x y z
N MET A 1 -5.39 -6.83 -9.03
CA MET A 1 -5.14 -5.38 -8.95
C MET A 1 -5.09 -4.71 -10.34
N LEU A 2 -4.16 -5.07 -11.22
CA LEU A 2 -3.86 -4.27 -12.43
C LEU A 2 -4.77 -4.50 -13.65
N ARG A 3 -5.40 -5.68 -13.80
CA ARG A 3 -6.39 -5.93 -14.87
C ARG A 3 -7.56 -4.93 -14.85
N ARG A 4 -7.84 -4.32 -13.70
CA ARG A 4 -8.96 -3.37 -13.50
C ARG A 4 -8.55 -1.90 -13.46
N LEU A 5 -7.26 -1.57 -13.27
CA LEU A 5 -6.71 -0.25 -13.66
C LEU A 5 -6.92 0.02 -15.17
N ARG A 6 -7.17 -1.04 -15.96
CA ARG A 6 -7.48 -0.98 -17.39
C ARG A 6 -8.85 -0.40 -17.73
N HIS A 7 -9.82 -0.36 -16.81
CA HIS A 7 -11.24 -0.14 -17.15
C HIS A 7 -11.72 1.32 -17.16
N CYS A 8 -10.91 2.31 -16.77
CA CYS A 8 -11.33 3.73 -16.79
C CYS A 8 -10.40 4.67 -17.55
N HIS A 9 -9.25 4.20 -18.04
CA HIS A 9 -8.40 5.06 -18.86
C HIS A 9 -8.98 5.18 -20.28
N SER A 10 -9.31 6.41 -20.70
CA SER A 10 -9.42 6.78 -22.12
C SER A 10 -8.10 6.58 -22.90
N ASN A 11 -7.03 6.14 -22.21
CA ASN A 11 -5.75 5.71 -22.76
C ASN A 11 -5.19 4.52 -21.94
N SER A 12 -5.62 3.29 -22.27
CA SER A 12 -5.21 2.06 -21.58
C SER A 12 -3.69 1.90 -21.47
N LEU A 13 -3.20 1.47 -20.30
CA LEU A 13 -1.83 0.94 -20.17
C LEU A 13 -1.60 -0.16 -21.21
N VAL A 14 -0.45 -0.13 -21.88
CA VAL A 14 -0.08 -1.21 -22.82
C VAL A 14 0.32 -2.47 -22.04
N ALA A 15 0.31 -3.63 -22.71
CA ALA A 15 0.54 -4.93 -22.06
C ALA A 15 1.83 -4.96 -21.21
N GLU A 16 2.89 -4.31 -21.67
CA GLU A 16 4.17 -4.23 -20.95
C GLU A 16 4.09 -3.36 -19.69
N GLU A 17 3.34 -2.26 -19.69
CA GLU A 17 3.17 -1.42 -18.50
C GLU A 17 2.36 -2.14 -17.42
N ILE A 18 1.35 -2.93 -17.84
CA ILE A 18 0.60 -3.81 -16.94
C ILE A 18 1.53 -4.87 -16.35
N ARG A 19 2.44 -5.43 -17.16
CA ARG A 19 3.43 -6.41 -16.70
C ARG A 19 4.37 -5.80 -15.65
N VAL A 20 4.93 -4.62 -15.92
CA VAL A 20 5.77 -3.87 -14.96
C VAL A 20 5.02 -3.67 -13.64
N GLY A 21 3.74 -3.28 -13.70
CA GLY A 21 2.93 -3.18 -12.50
C GLY A 21 2.79 -4.51 -11.77
N CYS A 22 2.54 -5.62 -12.49
CA CYS A 22 2.32 -6.94 -11.88
C CYS A 22 3.60 -7.42 -11.20
N ASP A 23 4.74 -7.22 -11.86
CA ASP A 23 6.07 -7.54 -11.33
C ASP A 23 6.33 -6.73 -10.05
N LEU A 24 5.99 -5.43 -10.04
CA LEU A 24 6.10 -4.59 -8.83
C LEU A 24 5.21 -5.09 -7.68
N MET A 25 3.95 -5.45 -7.96
CA MET A 25 3.05 -5.98 -6.93
C MET A 25 3.56 -7.30 -6.35
N ASN A 26 4.09 -8.19 -7.19
CA ASN A 26 4.68 -9.44 -6.74
C ASN A 26 5.96 -9.21 -5.94
N LEU A 27 6.77 -8.21 -6.31
CA LEU A 27 7.96 -7.82 -5.56
C LEU A 27 7.61 -7.37 -4.14
N PHE A 28 6.56 -6.56 -3.96
CA PHE A 28 6.09 -6.19 -2.61
C PHE A 28 5.76 -7.42 -1.76
N PHE A 29 4.97 -8.36 -2.29
CA PHE A 29 4.62 -9.57 -1.53
C PHE A 29 5.81 -10.49 -1.26
N LEU A 30 6.80 -10.53 -2.16
CA LEU A 30 8.02 -11.29 -1.93
C LEU A 30 8.86 -10.65 -0.83
N ILE A 31 8.93 -9.30 -0.78
CA ILE A 31 9.59 -8.58 0.30
C ILE A 31 8.88 -8.91 1.63
N ASP A 32 7.56 -8.78 1.69
CA ASP A 32 6.76 -9.15 2.88
C ASP A 32 7.11 -10.56 3.37
N GLU A 33 7.18 -11.56 2.49
CA GLU A 33 7.50 -12.95 2.87
C GLU A 33 8.89 -13.10 3.52
N TYR A 34 9.87 -12.28 3.09
CA TYR A 34 11.21 -12.27 3.68
C TYR A 34 11.35 -11.34 4.90
N THR A 35 10.41 -10.42 5.14
CA THR A 35 10.53 -9.42 6.22
C THR A 35 9.52 -9.57 7.35
N ASP A 36 8.36 -10.16 7.07
CA ASP A 36 7.32 -10.41 8.06
C ASP A 36 7.85 -11.37 9.13
N ARG A 37 7.62 -11.01 10.39
CA ARG A 37 8.06 -11.75 11.59
C ARG A 37 9.58 -11.97 11.70
N GLN A 38 10.40 -11.29 10.88
CA GLN A 38 11.85 -11.34 10.99
C GLN A 38 12.40 -10.24 11.93
N PRO A 39 13.55 -10.48 12.61
CA PRO A 39 14.27 -9.46 13.35
C PRO A 39 14.76 -8.32 12.45
N ARG A 40 14.93 -7.12 13.03
CA ARG A 40 15.40 -5.93 12.29
C ARG A 40 16.63 -6.19 11.43
N GLU A 41 17.63 -6.92 11.93
CA GLU A 41 18.89 -7.17 11.21
C GLU A 41 18.68 -7.97 9.91
N VAL A 42 17.78 -8.95 9.94
CA VAL A 42 17.41 -9.76 8.77
C VAL A 42 16.62 -8.91 7.77
N VAL A 43 15.71 -8.07 8.28
CA VAL A 43 14.92 -7.14 7.46
C VAL A 43 15.81 -6.11 6.78
N GLN A 44 16.77 -5.52 7.50
CA GLN A 44 17.76 -4.59 6.97
C GLN A 44 18.56 -5.25 5.84
N THR A 45 19.11 -6.44 6.08
CA THR A 45 19.88 -7.18 5.06
C THR A 45 19.04 -7.44 3.80
N THR A 46 17.78 -7.82 3.97
CA THR A 46 16.84 -8.04 2.86
C THR A 46 16.59 -6.76 2.07
N CYS A 47 16.34 -5.65 2.76
CA CYS A 47 16.14 -4.34 2.14
C CYS A 47 17.40 -3.85 1.39
N ASP A 48 18.58 -4.07 1.96
CA ASP A 48 19.87 -3.71 1.36
C ASP A 48 20.11 -4.51 0.06
N ILE A 49 19.77 -5.80 0.04
CA ILE A 49 19.84 -6.65 -1.16
C ILE A 49 18.93 -6.11 -2.27
N VAL A 50 17.68 -5.77 -1.93
CA VAL A 50 16.73 -5.20 -2.89
C VAL A 50 17.25 -3.87 -3.42
N LEU A 51 17.74 -2.99 -2.54
CA LEU A 51 18.26 -1.69 -2.92
C LEU A 51 19.53 -1.81 -3.80
N ASP A 52 20.42 -2.75 -3.52
CA ASP A 52 21.59 -3.05 -4.38
C ASP A 52 21.15 -3.54 -5.76
N ALA A 53 20.15 -4.43 -5.84
CA ALA A 53 19.61 -4.93 -7.11
C ALA A 53 18.99 -3.81 -7.97
N LEU A 54 18.30 -2.85 -7.34
CA LEU A 54 17.71 -1.70 -8.04
C LEU A 54 18.77 -0.66 -8.47
N ASN A 55 19.80 -0.42 -7.64
CA ASN A 55 20.86 0.54 -7.98
C ASN A 55 21.86 -0.03 -9.00
N ASN A 56 22.06 -1.34 -9.02
CA ASN A 56 23.03 -2.03 -9.85
C ASN A 56 22.36 -3.11 -10.73
N PRO A 57 21.43 -2.74 -11.64
CA PRO A 57 20.63 -3.72 -12.39
C PRO A 57 21.45 -4.58 -13.35
N GLU A 58 22.65 -4.14 -13.76
CA GLU A 58 23.54 -4.90 -14.66
C GLU A 58 24.58 -5.75 -13.93
N LYS A 59 24.71 -5.60 -12.60
CA LYS A 59 25.67 -6.35 -11.79
C LYS A 59 25.14 -7.78 -11.59
N PRO A 60 25.90 -8.84 -11.94
CA PRO A 60 25.48 -10.21 -11.65
C PRO A 60 25.19 -10.40 -10.16
N ARG A 61 24.06 -11.06 -9.82
CA ARG A 61 23.73 -11.37 -8.43
C ARG A 61 24.67 -12.44 -7.88
N PRO A 62 25.07 -12.35 -6.59
CA PRO A 62 25.90 -13.37 -5.96
C PRO A 62 25.28 -14.77 -6.02
N GLU A 63 26.11 -15.80 -6.16
CA GLU A 63 25.64 -17.19 -6.03
C GLU A 63 25.11 -17.44 -4.62
N GLY A 64 23.94 -18.07 -4.50
CA GLY A 64 23.30 -18.35 -3.21
C GLY A 64 22.56 -17.18 -2.55
N GLU A 65 22.43 -16.03 -3.22
CA GLU A 65 21.60 -14.92 -2.72
C GLU A 65 20.12 -15.32 -2.63
N ILE A 66 19.41 -14.76 -1.64
CA ILE A 66 17.96 -14.95 -1.49
C ILE A 66 17.19 -14.42 -2.71
N LEU A 67 16.06 -15.08 -3.02
CA LEU A 67 15.32 -14.89 -4.28
C LEU A 67 14.87 -13.44 -4.55
N VAL A 68 14.66 -12.65 -3.49
CA VAL A 68 14.21 -11.26 -3.63
C VAL A 68 15.20 -10.38 -4.42
N GLY A 69 16.51 -10.66 -4.35
CA GLY A 69 17.54 -9.91 -5.07
C GLY A 69 17.43 -10.08 -6.59
N PRO A 70 17.50 -11.31 -7.12
CA PRO A 70 17.29 -11.59 -8.54
C PRO A 70 15.91 -11.11 -9.04
N VAL A 71 14.84 -11.27 -8.25
CA VAL A 71 13.49 -10.81 -8.64
C VAL A 71 13.44 -9.28 -8.74
N ALA A 72 13.99 -8.55 -7.78
CA ALA A 72 14.07 -7.09 -7.81
C ALA A 72 14.86 -6.60 -9.03
N GLN A 73 15.98 -7.26 -9.33
CA GLN A 73 16.81 -6.94 -10.50
C GLN A 73 16.03 -7.13 -11.81
N LEU A 74 15.38 -8.28 -11.99
CA LEU A 74 14.61 -8.59 -13.20
C LEU A 74 13.43 -7.62 -13.39
N PHE A 75 12.71 -7.33 -12.31
CA PHE A 75 11.65 -6.30 -12.31
C PHE A 75 12.22 -4.97 -12.81
N TRP A 76 13.34 -4.51 -12.25
CA TRP A 76 13.86 -3.19 -12.55
C TRP A 76 14.45 -3.06 -13.96
N GLN A 77 15.15 -4.09 -14.42
CA GLN A 77 15.60 -4.19 -15.81
C GLN A 77 14.42 -4.08 -16.81
N ASN A 78 13.26 -4.67 -16.46
CA ASN A 78 12.05 -4.53 -17.27
C ASN A 78 11.45 -3.12 -17.16
N ALA A 79 11.28 -2.61 -15.93
CA ALA A 79 10.67 -1.30 -15.65
C ALA A 79 11.43 -0.13 -16.31
N ILE A 80 12.77 -0.18 -16.36
CA ILE A 80 13.60 0.84 -17.00
C ILE A 80 13.25 1.01 -18.49
N LYS A 81 12.98 -0.08 -19.22
CA LYS A 81 12.68 -0.06 -20.66
C LYS A 81 11.41 0.72 -21.01
N HIS A 82 10.50 0.83 -20.05
CA HIS A 82 9.17 1.41 -20.22
C HIS A 82 8.95 2.70 -19.41
N SER A 83 10.00 3.28 -18.81
CA SER A 83 9.86 4.45 -17.94
C SER A 83 10.76 5.62 -18.34
N THR A 84 10.30 6.84 -18.08
CA THR A 84 11.09 8.06 -18.26
C THR A 84 12.13 8.23 -17.14
N PRO A 85 13.23 8.97 -17.35
CA PRO A 85 14.21 9.26 -16.30
C PRO A 85 13.60 9.86 -15.03
N GLU A 86 12.59 10.71 -15.17
CA GLU A 86 11.84 11.33 -14.06
C GLU A 86 11.08 10.27 -13.26
N ALA A 87 10.33 9.40 -13.94
CA ALA A 87 9.58 8.33 -13.30
C ALA A 87 10.51 7.37 -12.55
N ARG A 88 11.70 7.08 -13.13
CA ARG A 88 12.73 6.27 -12.46
C ARG A 88 13.24 6.92 -11.18
N ARG A 89 13.55 8.23 -11.21
CA ARG A 89 13.98 8.96 -10.00
C ARG A 89 12.89 8.98 -8.93
N PHE A 90 11.64 9.19 -9.32
CA PHE A 90 10.49 9.14 -8.42
C PHE A 90 10.35 7.76 -7.78
N PHE A 91 10.41 6.69 -8.59
CA PHE A 91 10.33 5.31 -8.11
C PHE A 91 11.47 5.02 -7.13
N MET A 92 12.73 5.27 -7.52
CA MET A 92 13.87 4.99 -6.63
C MET A 92 13.74 5.71 -5.29
N LYS A 93 13.35 6.99 -5.29
CA LYS A 93 13.14 7.75 -4.06
C LYS A 93 12.03 7.15 -3.19
N THR A 94 10.86 6.89 -3.77
CA THR A 94 9.69 6.42 -3.02
C THR A 94 9.82 4.96 -2.59
N PHE A 95 10.50 4.13 -3.37
CA PHE A 95 10.79 2.74 -3.02
C PHE A 95 11.84 2.64 -1.91
N SER A 96 12.87 3.51 -1.89
CA SER A 96 13.79 3.60 -0.75
C SER A 96 13.08 3.99 0.54
N LEU A 97 12.19 5.00 0.50
CA LEU A 97 11.38 5.38 1.67
C LEU A 97 10.48 4.23 2.16
N TYR A 98 9.91 3.46 1.23
CA TYR A 98 9.19 2.23 1.55
C TYR A 98 10.09 1.22 2.28
N LEU A 99 11.27 0.88 1.75
CA LEU A 99 12.18 -0.07 2.40
C LEU A 99 12.63 0.41 3.79
N ASP A 100 12.96 1.70 3.93
CA ASP A 100 13.29 2.31 5.22
C ASP A 100 12.15 2.15 6.23
N SER A 101 10.90 2.33 5.78
CA SER A 101 9.73 2.16 6.64
C SER A 101 9.48 0.70 7.04
N VAL A 102 9.84 -0.28 6.21
CA VAL A 102 9.80 -1.73 6.54
C VAL A 102 10.83 -2.07 7.62
N ILE A 103 12.03 -1.50 7.54
CA ILE A 103 13.06 -1.63 8.58
C ILE A 103 12.57 -1.00 9.89
N VAL A 104 11.96 0.19 9.82
CA VAL A 104 11.35 0.83 10.97
C VAL A 104 10.27 -0.08 11.58
N GLN A 105 9.36 -0.65 10.79
CA GLN A 105 8.36 -1.59 11.32
C GLN A 105 9.00 -2.74 12.11
N ALA A 106 10.05 -3.37 11.58
CA ALA A 106 10.77 -4.44 12.27
C ALA A 106 11.40 -3.98 13.59
N ASP A 107 12.02 -2.80 13.62
CA ASP A 107 12.60 -2.21 14.84
C ASP A 107 11.57 -2.00 15.95
N ASN A 108 10.34 -1.61 15.59
CA ASN A 108 9.28 -1.41 16.57
C ASN A 108 8.76 -2.72 17.10
N ARG A 109 8.68 -3.76 16.26
CA ARG A 109 8.36 -5.12 16.68
C ARG A 109 9.41 -5.64 17.67
N ASP A 110 10.70 -5.50 17.36
CA ASP A 110 11.80 -5.94 18.25
C ASP A 110 11.77 -5.23 19.62
N LYS A 111 11.36 -3.95 19.64
CA LYS A 111 11.25 -3.14 20.87
C LYS A 111 9.89 -3.25 21.57
N ASN A 112 8.94 -4.00 21.03
CA ASN A 112 7.54 -4.01 21.46
C ASN A 112 6.95 -2.59 21.58
N TYR A 113 7.36 -1.69 20.69
CA TYR A 113 6.95 -0.29 20.72
C TYR A 113 5.56 -0.12 20.13
N VAL A 114 4.63 0.36 20.96
CA VAL A 114 3.28 0.70 20.56
C VAL A 114 3.21 2.17 20.15
N ARG A 115 2.88 2.42 18.88
CA ARG A 115 2.70 3.77 18.34
C ARG A 115 1.41 4.43 18.81
N THR A 116 1.42 5.76 18.84
CA THR A 116 0.19 6.54 18.75
C THR A 116 -0.49 6.36 17.39
N ILE A 117 -1.79 6.70 17.29
CA ILE A 117 -2.52 6.65 16.02
C ILE A 117 -1.82 7.50 14.94
N GLN A 118 -1.34 8.69 15.31
CA GLN A 118 -0.69 9.60 14.36
C GLN A 118 0.67 9.06 13.89
N GLU A 119 1.51 8.59 14.80
CA GLU A 119 2.80 7.97 14.44
C GLU A 119 2.63 6.74 13.56
N TYR A 120 1.55 5.97 13.75
CA TYR A 120 1.23 4.83 12.90
C TYR A 120 0.89 5.28 11.49
N ILE A 121 -0.03 6.24 11.35
CA ILE A 121 -0.44 6.79 10.06
C ILE A 121 0.78 7.36 9.32
N ASP A 122 1.62 8.13 10.00
CA ASP A 122 2.79 8.77 9.38
C ASP A 122 3.81 7.74 8.86
N MET A 123 4.11 6.71 9.65
CA MET A 123 4.98 5.61 9.20
C MET A 123 4.33 4.80 8.06
N ARG A 124 3.04 4.54 8.16
CA ARG A 124 2.33 3.65 7.24
C ARG A 124 2.07 4.28 5.87
N ARG A 125 2.13 5.61 5.72
CA ARG A 125 2.10 6.30 4.42
C ARG A 125 3.21 5.87 3.47
N ASP A 126 4.40 5.56 4.00
CA ASP A 126 5.50 5.03 3.19
C ASP A 126 5.44 3.49 3.12
N ASN A 127 5.10 2.84 4.24
CA ASN A 127 5.09 1.37 4.35
C ASN A 127 3.97 0.68 3.57
N ILE A 128 2.84 1.34 3.29
CA ILE A 128 1.74 0.77 2.50
C ILE A 128 2.08 0.55 1.01
N GLY A 129 3.23 1.07 0.54
CA GLY A 129 3.71 0.86 -0.83
C GLY A 129 2.93 1.62 -1.91
N LEU A 130 2.01 2.53 -1.55
CA LEU A 130 1.23 3.29 -2.54
C LEU A 130 2.12 4.20 -3.38
N ARG A 131 2.97 5.02 -2.74
CA ARG A 131 3.81 6.02 -3.41
C ARG A 131 4.71 5.40 -4.50
N PRO A 132 5.49 4.34 -4.23
CA PRO A 132 6.22 3.66 -5.30
C PRO A 132 5.30 3.02 -6.36
N SER A 133 4.06 2.67 -6.03
CA SER A 133 3.12 2.09 -7.01
C SER A 133 2.54 3.12 -7.99
N ILE A 134 2.52 4.42 -7.63
CA ILE A 134 2.13 5.52 -8.55
C ILE A 134 3.01 5.52 -9.81
N PHE A 135 4.25 5.02 -9.71
CA PHE A 135 5.16 4.82 -10.83
C PHE A 135 4.52 4.12 -12.04
N ILE A 136 3.62 3.16 -11.80
CA ILE A 136 2.96 2.39 -12.86
C ILE A 136 2.20 3.32 -13.81
N GLY A 137 1.51 4.32 -13.26
CA GLY A 137 0.76 5.31 -14.04
C GLY A 137 1.64 6.33 -14.77
N THR A 138 2.91 6.48 -14.37
CA THR A 138 3.84 7.50 -14.91
C THR A 138 4.83 6.96 -15.94
N THR A 139 4.86 5.64 -16.13
CA THR A 139 5.74 4.93 -17.08
C THR A 139 5.58 5.42 -18.52
N SER A 140 4.33 5.62 -18.98
CA SER A 140 3.99 6.00 -20.36
C SER A 140 4.38 7.43 -20.81
N GLY A 141 4.97 8.25 -19.93
CA GLY A 141 5.29 9.66 -20.23
C GLY A 141 4.07 10.58 -20.44
N LYS A 142 2.85 10.06 -20.20
CA LYS A 142 1.59 10.80 -20.33
C LYS A 142 1.27 11.67 -19.10
N THR A 143 1.88 11.36 -17.95
CA THR A 143 1.81 12.18 -16.74
C THR A 143 2.69 13.43 -16.90
N PRO A 144 2.24 14.63 -16.48
CA PRO A 144 3.03 15.83 -16.67
C PRO A 144 4.35 15.75 -15.93
N ARG A 145 5.40 16.24 -16.60
CA ARG A 145 6.66 16.61 -15.98
C ARG A 145 6.44 17.55 -14.79
N THR A 146 5.43 18.41 -14.86
CA THR A 146 5.00 19.34 -13.81
C THR A 146 4.39 18.65 -12.59
N THR A 147 3.60 17.60 -12.75
CA THR A 147 3.00 16.84 -11.63
C THR A 147 4.04 16.11 -10.80
N MET A 148 5.12 15.63 -11.43
CA MET A 148 6.27 15.04 -10.71
C MET A 148 7.17 16.09 -10.03
N LEU A 149 7.10 17.36 -10.46
CA LEU A 149 7.91 18.47 -9.92
C LEU A 149 7.21 19.26 -8.81
N PHE A 150 5.87 19.34 -8.80
CA PHE A 150 5.09 20.08 -7.79
C PHE A 150 4.77 19.22 -6.57
N TRP A 151 5.83 18.86 -5.84
CA TRP A 151 5.82 17.88 -4.75
C TRP A 151 4.98 18.29 -3.53
N VAL A 152 4.75 19.58 -3.26
CA VAL A 152 4.15 20.02 -1.98
C VAL A 152 2.61 19.95 -1.97
N PRO A 153 1.85 20.45 -2.98
CA PRO A 153 0.39 20.31 -3.00
C PRO A 153 -0.10 18.90 -3.42
N VAL A 154 0.78 18.11 -4.04
CA VAL A 154 0.54 16.71 -4.44
C VAL A 154 0.78 15.75 -3.27
N ALA A 155 1.77 16.02 -2.40
CA ALA A 155 2.06 15.19 -1.23
C ALA A 155 0.86 15.04 -0.28
N THR A 156 0.09 16.11 -0.02
CA THR A 156 -1.12 16.01 0.84
C THR A 156 -2.16 15.06 0.26
N ARG A 157 -2.23 14.91 -1.06
CA ARG A 157 -3.17 13.98 -1.73
C ARG A 157 -2.65 12.56 -1.77
N GLU A 158 -1.35 12.39 -2.01
CA GLU A 158 -0.70 11.08 -1.90
C GLU A 158 -0.89 10.52 -0.48
N CYS A 159 -0.77 11.38 0.55
CA CYS A 159 -1.08 11.03 1.93
C CYS A 159 -2.55 10.61 2.11
N VAL A 160 -3.51 11.42 1.65
CA VAL A 160 -4.95 11.10 1.81
C VAL A 160 -5.34 9.83 1.06
N CYS A 161 -4.87 9.64 -0.17
CA CYS A 161 -5.13 8.41 -0.92
C CYS A 161 -4.44 7.20 -0.25
N GLY A 162 -3.20 7.37 0.22
CA GLY A 162 -2.47 6.38 1.00
C GLY A 162 -3.22 5.94 2.23
N GLU A 163 -3.81 6.88 2.96
CA GLU A 163 -4.61 6.62 4.15
C GLU A 163 -5.92 5.89 3.84
N LEU A 164 -6.57 6.18 2.71
CA LEU A 164 -7.74 5.41 2.25
C LEU A 164 -7.37 3.95 1.94
N VAL A 165 -6.24 3.74 1.24
CA VAL A 165 -5.71 2.41 0.92
C VAL A 165 -5.31 1.66 2.19
N LEU A 166 -4.59 2.31 3.10
CA LEU A 166 -4.18 1.81 4.41
C LEU A 166 -5.39 1.34 5.21
N ALA A 167 -6.38 2.21 5.40
CA ALA A 167 -7.56 1.91 6.20
C ALA A 167 -8.30 0.66 5.67
N GLY A 168 -8.46 0.58 4.34
CA GLY A 168 -9.05 -0.59 3.70
C GLY A 168 -8.21 -1.85 3.86
N SER A 169 -6.89 -1.75 3.67
CA SER A 169 -5.93 -2.87 3.77
C SER A 169 -5.89 -3.45 5.17
N ASP A 170 -5.70 -2.61 6.18
CA ASP A 170 -5.55 -3.07 7.55
C ASP A 170 -6.85 -3.70 8.09
N MET A 171 -8.03 -3.18 7.69
CA MET A 171 -9.31 -3.78 8.06
C MET A 171 -9.48 -5.20 7.53
N VAL A 172 -9.11 -5.45 6.26
CA VAL A 172 -9.25 -6.79 5.66
C VAL A 172 -8.16 -7.75 6.12
N SER A 173 -6.96 -7.24 6.44
CA SER A 173 -5.83 -8.05 6.87
C SER A 173 -5.85 -8.39 8.36
N PHE A 174 -6.53 -7.58 9.19
CA PHE A 174 -6.52 -7.71 10.65
C PHE A 174 -6.81 -9.13 11.13
N ASN A 175 -7.80 -9.82 10.57
CA ASN A 175 -8.16 -11.17 11.04
C ASN A 175 -7.04 -12.20 10.79
N LYS A 176 -6.27 -12.04 9.71
CA LYS A 176 -5.10 -12.86 9.40
C LYS A 176 -3.93 -12.52 10.32
N GLU A 177 -3.68 -11.22 10.52
CA GLU A 177 -2.56 -10.71 11.32
C GLU A 177 -2.75 -11.02 12.82
N GLN A 178 -3.96 -10.87 13.36
CA GLN A 178 -4.25 -11.21 14.77
C GLN A 178 -4.14 -12.71 15.04
N ALA A 179 -4.37 -13.53 14.02
CA ALA A 179 -4.20 -14.97 14.12
C ALA A 179 -2.73 -15.38 14.04
N SER A 180 -1.85 -14.52 13.53
CA SER A 180 -0.45 -14.85 13.25
C SER A 180 0.51 -14.01 14.09
N ASP A 181 0.09 -13.48 15.25
CA ASP A 181 0.87 -12.62 16.15
C ASP A 181 1.73 -11.58 15.40
N ASP A 182 1.10 -10.86 14.46
CA ASP A 182 1.71 -9.75 13.69
C ASP A 182 0.74 -8.55 13.59
N ALA A 183 -0.27 -8.51 14.46
CA ALA A 183 -1.28 -7.44 14.46
C ALA A 183 -0.82 -6.17 15.19
N GLU A 184 0.35 -6.18 15.82
CA GLU A 184 0.91 -5.02 16.51
C GLU A 184 1.14 -3.84 15.55
N CYS A 185 1.40 -4.14 14.27
CA CYS A 185 1.56 -3.16 13.20
C CYS A 185 0.29 -3.01 12.34
N ASN A 186 -0.89 -3.00 12.95
CA ASN A 186 -2.19 -2.78 12.29
C ASN A 186 -2.97 -1.62 12.95
N ILE A 187 -3.58 -0.74 12.15
CA ILE A 187 -4.33 0.42 12.67
C ILE A 187 -5.47 0.03 13.63
N VAL A 188 -6.11 -1.13 13.44
CA VAL A 188 -7.17 -1.62 14.33
C VAL A 188 -6.62 -1.83 15.75
N THR A 189 -5.47 -2.51 15.87
CA THR A 189 -4.79 -2.73 17.16
C THR A 189 -4.36 -1.41 17.78
N VAL A 190 -3.76 -0.53 16.99
CA VAL A 190 -3.29 0.79 17.43
C VAL A 190 -4.44 1.61 18.00
N ILE A 191 -5.59 1.65 17.33
CA ILE A 191 -6.77 2.38 17.82
C ILE A 191 -7.34 1.76 19.09
N MET A 192 -7.48 0.43 19.13
CA MET A 192 -7.97 -0.27 20.32
C MET A 192 -7.14 0.05 21.56
N GLN A 193 -5.81 0.06 21.42
CA GLN A 193 -4.89 0.36 22.52
C GLN A 193 -4.92 1.83 22.92
N ASN A 194 -4.84 2.75 21.95
CA ASN A 194 -4.77 4.19 22.22
C ASN A 194 -6.08 4.75 22.78
N LEU A 195 -7.22 4.31 22.25
CA LEU A 195 -8.54 4.80 22.67
C LEU A 195 -9.21 3.92 23.74
N ARG A 196 -8.55 2.82 24.15
CA ARG A 196 -9.10 1.82 25.09
C ARG A 196 -10.49 1.33 24.66
N THR A 197 -10.66 1.09 23.36
CA THR A 197 -11.91 0.64 22.76
C THR A 197 -11.82 -0.82 22.34
N ASP A 198 -12.97 -1.46 22.20
CA ASP A 198 -13.05 -2.79 21.58
C ASP A 198 -12.89 -2.72 20.04
N TYR A 199 -12.95 -3.89 19.41
CA TYR A 199 -12.85 -4.01 17.96
C TYR A 199 -13.90 -3.15 17.22
N LEU A 200 -15.16 -3.15 17.69
CA LEU A 200 -16.23 -2.42 17.02
C LEU A 200 -15.99 -0.92 17.07
N GLY A 201 -15.60 -0.37 18.23
CA GLY A 201 -15.28 1.05 18.32
C GLY A 201 -14.04 1.46 17.51
N ALA A 202 -13.06 0.56 17.34
CA ALA A 202 -11.93 0.80 16.44
C ALA A 202 -12.38 0.84 14.97
N ILE A 203 -13.23 -0.09 14.55
CA ILE A 203 -13.80 -0.10 13.20
C ILE A 203 -14.68 1.14 12.94
N GLU A 204 -15.50 1.56 13.90
CA GLU A 204 -16.30 2.79 13.80
C GLU A 204 -15.42 4.03 13.61
N TRP A 205 -14.29 4.10 14.32
CA TRP A 205 -13.30 5.15 14.15
C TRP A 205 -12.77 5.16 12.71
N ILE A 206 -12.35 4.00 12.19
CA ILE A 206 -11.78 3.88 10.83
C ILE A 206 -12.81 4.27 9.78
N VAL A 207 -14.07 3.83 9.91
CA VAL A 207 -15.13 4.19 8.96
C VAL A 207 -15.40 5.69 8.96
N ARG A 208 -15.46 6.32 10.14
CA ARG A 208 -15.63 7.77 10.25
C ARG A 208 -14.48 8.52 9.60
N GLU A 209 -13.25 8.08 9.85
CA GLU A 209 -12.06 8.70 9.30
C GLU A 209 -11.94 8.51 7.79
N HIS A 210 -12.22 7.31 7.28
CA HIS A 210 -12.25 7.04 5.85
C HIS A 210 -13.30 7.91 5.12
N LYS A 211 -14.48 8.15 5.72
CA LYS A 211 -15.48 9.09 5.17
C LYS A 211 -14.96 10.53 5.16
N ARG A 212 -14.22 10.94 6.19
CA ARG A 212 -13.59 12.27 6.25
C ARG A 212 -12.55 12.42 5.14
N LEU A 213 -11.65 11.45 5.01
CA LEU A 213 -10.59 11.42 4.00
C LEU A 213 -11.13 11.42 2.57
N GLN A 214 -12.25 10.72 2.31
CA GLN A 214 -12.91 10.79 0.99
C GLN A 214 -13.36 12.21 0.64
N ARG A 215 -14.01 12.93 1.58
CA ARG A 215 -14.41 14.33 1.35
C ARG A 215 -13.19 15.21 1.09
N VAL A 216 -12.15 15.07 1.91
CA VAL A 216 -10.88 15.80 1.74
C VAL A 216 -10.27 15.51 0.37
N PHE A 217 -10.26 14.24 -0.08
CA PHE A 217 -9.74 13.87 -1.39
C PHE A 217 -10.50 14.58 -2.52
N LEU A 218 -11.84 14.58 -2.47
CA LEU A 218 -12.69 15.21 -3.49
C LEU A 218 -12.54 16.75 -3.51
N GLU A 219 -12.48 17.38 -2.34
CA GLU A 219 -12.26 18.82 -2.20
C GLU A 219 -10.88 19.24 -2.72
N LEU A 220 -9.84 18.45 -2.40
CA LEU A 220 -8.53 18.63 -2.97
C LEU A 220 -8.62 18.45 -4.50
N ALA A 221 -9.15 17.33 -4.99
CA ALA A 221 -9.32 17.06 -6.43
C ALA A 221 -9.88 18.26 -7.19
N ALA A 222 -11.01 18.81 -6.73
CA ALA A 222 -11.66 19.95 -7.35
C ALA A 222 -10.85 21.27 -7.27
N SER A 223 -10.11 21.50 -6.18
CA SER A 223 -9.37 22.75 -5.96
C SER A 223 -7.94 22.77 -6.51
N LEU A 224 -7.44 21.66 -7.09
CA LEU A 224 -6.02 21.57 -7.50
C LEU A 224 -5.61 22.64 -8.52
N PRO A 225 -6.35 22.85 -9.62
CA PRO A 225 -5.91 23.79 -10.63
C PRO A 225 -5.78 25.21 -10.07
N GLN A 226 -6.70 25.60 -9.20
CA GLN A 226 -6.67 26.92 -8.56
C GLN A 226 -5.52 27.04 -7.57
N ARG A 227 -5.31 26.05 -6.69
CA ARG A 227 -4.19 26.07 -5.74
C ARG A 227 -2.83 26.18 -6.43
N LEU A 228 -2.67 25.48 -7.56
CA LEU A 228 -1.45 25.59 -8.36
C LEU A 228 -1.28 27.01 -8.92
N ARG A 229 -2.35 27.64 -9.43
CA ARG A 229 -2.28 29.04 -9.86
C ARG A 229 -1.94 29.99 -8.72
N ASP A 230 -2.50 29.77 -7.53
CA ASP A 230 -2.23 30.56 -6.33
C ASP A 230 -0.76 30.44 -5.91
N ASP A 231 -0.15 29.26 -6.11
CA ASP A 231 1.28 28.99 -5.90
C ASP A 231 2.17 29.51 -7.05
N GLY A 232 1.62 30.27 -8.01
CA GLY A 232 2.35 30.85 -9.14
C GLY A 232 2.67 29.87 -10.28
N VAL A 233 2.04 28.69 -10.29
CA VAL A 233 2.22 27.71 -11.37
C VAL A 233 1.34 28.04 -12.56
N GLU A 234 1.93 28.04 -13.75
CA GLU A 234 1.18 28.14 -15.00
C GLU A 234 0.34 26.87 -15.25
N VAL A 235 -0.97 27.03 -15.20
CA VAL A 235 -1.94 25.96 -15.45
C VAL A 235 -2.62 26.19 -16.80
N THR A 236 -2.08 25.54 -17.83
CA THR A 236 -2.64 25.53 -19.20
C THR A 236 -3.76 24.49 -19.33
N PRO A 237 -4.60 24.52 -20.38
CA PRO A 237 -5.60 23.46 -20.62
C PRO A 237 -5.00 22.05 -20.66
N ARG A 238 -3.78 21.91 -21.23
CA ARG A 238 -3.04 20.65 -21.22
C ARG A 238 -2.65 20.22 -19.81
N THR A 239 -2.19 21.18 -18.98
CA THR A 239 -1.87 20.90 -17.58
C THR A 239 -3.11 20.40 -16.83
N GLU A 240 -4.27 21.03 -17.02
CA GLU A 240 -5.52 20.62 -16.38
C GLU A 240 -5.96 19.21 -16.77
N GLU A 241 -5.95 18.90 -18.07
CA GLU A 241 -6.27 17.55 -18.57
C GLU A 241 -5.40 16.49 -17.89
N GLN A 242 -4.10 16.74 -17.86
CA GLN A 242 -3.16 15.78 -17.30
C GLN A 242 -3.21 15.69 -15.77
N LEU A 243 -3.57 16.78 -15.06
CA LEU A 243 -3.89 16.73 -13.63
C LEU A 243 -5.13 15.88 -13.38
N GLY A 244 -6.16 16.00 -14.23
CA GLY A 244 -7.36 15.16 -14.19
C GLY A 244 -7.02 13.68 -14.30
N LEU A 245 -6.17 13.31 -15.28
CA LEU A 245 -5.70 11.93 -15.47
C LEU A 245 -4.92 11.41 -14.24
N TYR A 246 -4.09 12.24 -13.63
CA TYR A 246 -3.36 11.87 -12.42
C TYR A 246 -4.30 11.69 -11.22
N ILE A 247 -5.27 12.58 -11.02
CA ILE A 247 -6.28 12.46 -9.97
C ILE A 247 -7.09 11.18 -10.14
N GLU A 248 -7.50 10.88 -11.37
CA GLU A 248 -8.20 9.64 -11.68
C GLU A 248 -7.34 8.42 -11.35
N HIS A 249 -6.07 8.41 -11.80
CA HIS A 249 -5.12 7.35 -11.47
C HIS A 249 -5.02 7.13 -9.95
N MET A 250 -4.93 8.21 -9.16
CA MET A 250 -4.90 8.14 -7.70
C MET A 250 -6.21 7.57 -7.13
N ALA A 251 -7.36 8.02 -7.61
CA ALA A 251 -8.67 7.56 -7.14
C ALA A 251 -8.92 6.06 -7.40
N GLN A 252 -8.23 5.44 -8.36
CA GLN A 252 -8.36 4.01 -8.62
C GLN A 252 -7.75 3.13 -7.52
N TRP A 253 -6.74 3.62 -6.78
CA TRP A 253 -6.00 2.78 -5.82
C TRP A 253 -6.85 2.23 -4.66
N PRO A 254 -7.67 3.05 -3.95
CA PRO A 254 -8.55 2.52 -2.90
C PRO A 254 -9.54 1.48 -3.43
N ARG A 255 -10.10 1.71 -4.61
CA ARG A 255 -11.03 0.78 -5.26
C ARG A 255 -10.35 -0.51 -5.68
N ALA A 256 -9.17 -0.42 -6.29
CA ALA A 256 -8.39 -1.56 -6.75
C ALA A 256 -7.90 -2.42 -5.58
N ASN A 257 -7.47 -1.79 -4.48
CA ASN A 257 -7.15 -2.48 -3.23
C ASN A 257 -8.37 -3.26 -2.73
N LYS A 258 -9.51 -2.57 -2.51
CA LYS A 258 -10.73 -3.20 -2.00
C LYS A 258 -11.11 -4.44 -2.81
N GLN A 259 -11.17 -4.33 -4.15
CA GLN A 259 -11.51 -5.46 -5.02
C GLN A 259 -10.48 -6.60 -4.89
N TRP A 260 -9.18 -6.29 -4.97
CA TRP A 260 -8.14 -7.29 -4.89
C TRP A 260 -8.14 -8.02 -3.54
N SER A 261 -8.43 -7.33 -2.45
CA SER A 261 -8.49 -7.92 -1.12
C SER A 261 -9.55 -9.02 -0.97
N PHE A 262 -10.68 -8.89 -1.66
CA PHE A 262 -11.72 -9.92 -1.70
C PHE A 262 -11.50 -10.96 -2.82
N GLU A 263 -10.85 -10.59 -3.94
CA GLU A 263 -10.67 -11.50 -5.09
C GLU A 263 -9.39 -12.35 -5.01
N SER A 264 -8.36 -11.92 -4.27
CA SER A 264 -7.01 -12.52 -4.34
C SER A 264 -6.84 -13.84 -3.59
N GLY A 265 -7.72 -14.11 -2.62
CA GLY A 265 -7.56 -15.19 -1.66
C GLY A 265 -6.51 -14.95 -0.56
N ARG A 266 -5.75 -13.84 -0.58
CA ARG A 266 -4.71 -13.55 0.42
C ARG A 266 -5.27 -13.45 1.85
N TYR A 267 -6.44 -12.83 2.01
CA TYR A 267 -7.04 -12.59 3.33
C TYR A 267 -8.19 -13.53 3.66
N PHE A 268 -8.93 -13.97 2.64
CA PHE A 268 -10.19 -14.68 2.81
C PHE A 268 -10.26 -16.04 2.12
N GLY A 269 -9.16 -16.51 1.50
CA GLY A 269 -9.15 -17.73 0.72
C GLY A 269 -10.20 -17.69 -0.41
N ASP A 270 -10.90 -18.80 -0.60
CA ASP A 270 -11.97 -18.96 -1.59
C ASP A 270 -13.28 -18.25 -1.21
N LYS A 271 -13.40 -17.73 0.02
CA LYS A 271 -14.62 -17.09 0.54
C LYS A 271 -14.68 -15.58 0.37
N GLY A 272 -13.70 -14.97 -0.29
CA GLY A 272 -13.61 -13.51 -0.33
C GLY A 272 -14.82 -12.82 -0.94
N LEU A 273 -15.42 -13.37 -2.00
CA LEU A 273 -16.65 -12.80 -2.60
C LEU A 273 -17.88 -12.99 -1.70
N GLU A 274 -18.04 -14.14 -1.05
CA GLU A 274 -19.10 -14.38 -0.06
C GLU A 274 -18.98 -13.40 1.12
N ILE A 275 -17.77 -13.17 1.62
CA ILE A 275 -17.50 -12.21 2.71
C ILE A 275 -17.76 -10.78 2.24
N GLN A 276 -17.45 -10.47 0.98
CA GLN A 276 -17.77 -9.17 0.40
C GLN A 276 -19.28 -8.90 0.37
N GLU A 277 -20.10 -9.92 0.19
CA GLU A 277 -21.57 -9.78 0.20
C GLU A 277 -22.13 -9.76 1.63
N THR A 278 -21.77 -10.77 2.43
CA THR A 278 -22.33 -10.98 3.77
C THR A 278 -21.80 -10.00 4.81
N ARG A 279 -20.58 -9.47 4.60
CA ARG A 279 -19.81 -8.67 5.58
C ARG A 279 -19.44 -9.42 6.85
N LEU A 280 -19.62 -10.74 6.89
CA LEU A 280 -19.36 -11.56 8.07
C LEU A 280 -18.06 -12.33 7.89
N VAL A 281 -17.09 -12.08 8.77
CA VAL A 281 -15.82 -12.78 8.83
C VAL A 281 -15.80 -13.66 10.06
N ARG A 282 -15.54 -14.95 9.89
CA ARG A 282 -15.25 -15.82 11.03
C ARG A 282 -13.87 -15.48 11.58
N LYS A 283 -13.78 -15.13 12.86
CA LYS A 283 -12.48 -14.89 13.51
C LYS A 283 -11.59 -16.13 13.38
N LEU A 284 -10.37 -15.95 12.90
CA LEU A 284 -9.38 -17.02 12.82
C LEU A 284 -8.85 -17.31 14.23
N PRO A 285 -8.64 -18.59 14.59
CA PRO A 285 -7.99 -18.93 15.85
C PRO A 285 -6.56 -18.37 15.84
N LYS A 286 -6.04 -18.00 17.01
CA LYS A 286 -4.60 -17.74 17.13
C LYS A 286 -3.88 -19.01 16.70
N ARG A 287 -2.96 -18.88 15.74
CA ARG A 287 -1.96 -19.92 15.49
C ARG A 287 -1.28 -20.12 16.82
N ALA A 288 -1.20 -21.36 17.28
CA ALA A 288 -0.35 -21.64 18.41
C ALA A 288 1.03 -21.08 18.03
N SER A 289 1.61 -20.23 18.87
CA SER A 289 3.06 -20.22 19.01
C SER A 289 3.50 -21.68 19.04
N ASP A 290 4.64 -22.05 18.46
CA ASP A 290 5.07 -23.46 18.33
C ASP A 290 5.11 -24.28 19.66
N ASP A 291 4.66 -23.74 20.79
CA ASP A 291 4.10 -24.47 21.92
C ASP A 291 2.66 -24.05 22.28
N ASN A 292 1.66 -24.93 22.08
CA ASN A 292 0.82 -25.36 23.20
C ASN A 292 0.05 -26.66 22.94
N LYS A 293 0.51 -27.72 23.61
CA LYS A 293 -0.35 -28.77 24.16
C LYS A 293 -1.31 -28.12 25.14
N LEU A 294 -2.60 -28.02 24.82
CA LEU A 294 -3.75 -28.21 25.72
C LEU A 294 -4.97 -27.59 25.03
N GLY A 295 -5.82 -28.47 24.51
CA GLY A 295 -7.08 -28.10 23.91
C GLY A 295 -7.98 -27.41 24.92
N LEU A 296 -8.32 -26.16 24.63
CA LEU A 296 -9.50 -25.51 25.16
C LEU A 296 -10.34 -24.98 23.98
N PRO A 297 -11.67 -25.14 24.01
CA PRO A 297 -12.54 -24.72 22.92
C PRO A 297 -12.68 -23.19 22.94
N GLN A 298 -12.30 -22.52 21.85
CA GLN A 298 -12.46 -21.06 21.73
C GLN A 298 -13.70 -20.68 20.90
N ALA A 299 -14.40 -19.65 21.36
CA ALA A 299 -15.73 -19.24 20.92
C ALA A 299 -15.80 -18.71 19.46
N ASN A 300 -16.93 -18.96 18.81
CA ASN A 300 -17.29 -18.43 17.48
C ASN A 300 -17.54 -16.91 17.56
N VAL A 301 -16.51 -16.09 17.34
CA VAL A 301 -16.67 -14.63 17.19
C VAL A 301 -16.80 -14.29 15.70
N ILE A 302 -17.91 -13.68 15.33
CA ILE A 302 -18.13 -13.12 13.98
C ILE A 302 -17.68 -11.66 14.01
N ILE A 303 -16.81 -11.30 13.07
CA ILE A 303 -16.22 -9.97 12.88
C ILE A 303 -16.87 -9.35 11.65
N THR A 304 -17.38 -8.12 11.74
CA THR A 304 -18.04 -7.44 10.62
C THR A 304 -17.07 -6.48 9.92
N ILE A 305 -16.96 -6.56 8.59
CA ILE A 305 -16.24 -5.56 7.78
C ILE A 305 -17.28 -4.57 7.22
N PRO A 306 -17.44 -3.35 7.77
CA PRO A 306 -18.40 -2.40 7.25
C PRO A 306 -18.01 -1.88 5.86
N THR A 307 -19.03 -1.47 5.10
CA THR A 307 -18.84 -0.78 3.83
C THR A 307 -18.32 0.63 4.07
N VAL A 308 -17.16 0.94 3.49
CA VAL A 308 -16.93 2.29 3.01
C VAL A 308 -17.27 2.32 1.53
N GLU A 309 -18.37 2.98 1.20
CA GLU A 309 -18.77 3.24 -0.18
C GLU A 309 -17.74 4.19 -0.78
N VAL A 310 -17.08 3.75 -1.85
CA VAL A 310 -16.26 4.62 -2.69
C VAL A 310 -17.25 5.13 -3.74
N GLY A 311 -17.91 6.24 -3.43
CA GLY A 311 -18.72 6.97 -4.39
C GLY A 311 -17.86 7.55 -5.52
#